data_AF-A0A9P7ABP8-F1
#
_entry.id   AF-A0A9P7ABP8-F1
#
_cell.length_a   1.000
_cell.length_b   1.000
_cell.length_c   1.000
_cell.angle_alpha   90.00
_cell.angle_beta   90.00
_cell.angle_gamma   90.00
#
_symmetry.space_group_name_H-M   'P 1'
#
loop_
_entity.id
_entity.type
_entity.pdbx_description
1 polymer ?
#
loop_
_entity_poly.entity_id
_entity_poly.type
_entity_poly.pdbx_seq_one_letter_code
_entity_poly.pdbx_strand_id
1 'polypeptide(L)'
;MIFKSAKYPLATINKLLDVFGDNQAIGSDIGCSLSKTVTASSIRDKAFDRKLSLSVNAFHGHAHNRKCQLQYHPMYLRGFGLEDLETCEHIFASLNAAACLIHHASHFHYGQFLDLHFDQWDMDKYLELSHFIFNNYKQVVTLIDDFTKELNAYRLSFPDQAMDFETWVTEELTYLESVASEPARDALAVDYVEALEKLNTYQ
;
A
#
# COMPACT_ATOMS: atom_id res chain seq x y z
N MET A 1 -7.68 16.32 -5.79
CA MET A 1 -9.11 15.96 -5.65
C MET A 1 -9.38 15.71 -4.17
N ILE A 2 -9.94 16.69 -3.45
CA ILE A 2 -10.24 16.55 -2.02
C ILE A 2 -11.61 15.85 -1.92
N PHE A 3 -11.63 14.59 -1.50
CA PHE A 3 -12.87 13.85 -1.27
C PHE A 3 -13.68 14.55 -0.17
N LYS A 4 -14.74 15.26 -0.56
CA LYS A 4 -15.64 16.00 0.35
C LYS A 4 -16.39 15.09 1.34
N SER A 5 -16.30 13.77 1.20
CA SER A 5 -16.70 12.81 2.23
C SER A 5 -16.19 11.40 1.94
N ALA A 6 -15.40 10.81 2.84
CA ALA A 6 -14.94 9.42 2.76
C ALA A 6 -16.02 8.39 3.14
N LYS A 7 -17.30 8.68 2.85
CA LYS A 7 -18.44 7.85 3.23
C LYS A 7 -18.35 6.42 2.70
N TYR A 8 -18.01 6.27 1.41
CA TYR A 8 -17.97 4.95 0.78
C TYR A 8 -16.84 4.08 1.34
N PRO A 9 -15.58 4.52 1.40
CA PRO A 9 -14.53 3.72 2.05
C PRO A 9 -14.87 3.33 3.48
N LEU A 10 -15.41 4.25 4.29
CA LEU A 10 -15.79 3.96 5.67
C LEU A 10 -16.93 2.94 5.77
N ALA A 11 -17.97 3.08 4.93
CA ALA A 11 -19.07 2.13 4.90
C ALA A 11 -18.61 0.73 4.45
N THR A 12 -17.75 0.67 3.43
CA THR A 12 -17.14 -0.57 2.94
C THR A 12 -16.30 -1.23 4.02
N ILE A 13 -15.37 -0.50 4.65
CA ILE A 13 -14.55 -1.03 5.75
C ILE A 13 -15.44 -1.54 6.89
N ASN A 14 -16.45 -0.76 7.30
CA ASN A 14 -17.35 -1.16 8.36
C ASN A 14 -18.05 -2.50 8.05
N LYS A 15 -18.51 -2.66 6.80
CA LYS A 15 -19.15 -3.88 6.33
C LYS A 15 -18.16 -5.05 6.25
N LEU A 16 -16.94 -4.83 5.77
CA LEU A 16 -15.90 -5.86 5.74
C LEU A 16 -15.59 -6.36 7.16
N LEU A 17 -15.50 -5.46 8.13
CA LEU A 17 -15.31 -5.83 9.55
C LEU A 17 -16.50 -6.59 10.14
N ASP A 18 -17.74 -6.33 9.69
CA ASP A 18 -18.92 -7.10 10.12
C ASP A 18 -18.94 -8.52 9.52
N VAL A 19 -18.48 -8.66 8.28
CA VAL A 19 -18.57 -9.92 7.53
C VAL A 19 -17.39 -10.84 7.81
N PHE A 20 -16.17 -10.31 7.79
CA PHE A 20 -14.94 -11.09 7.87
C PHE A 20 -14.27 -11.04 9.25
N GLY A 21 -14.70 -10.12 10.12
CA GLY A 21 -14.28 -10.08 11.52
C GLY A 21 -12.91 -9.43 11.73
N ASP A 22 -12.06 -10.11 12.52
CA ASP A 22 -10.80 -9.55 13.03
C ASP A 22 -9.66 -9.65 12.02
N ASN A 23 -8.61 -8.85 12.23
CA ASN A 23 -7.33 -8.88 11.51
C ASN A 23 -7.47 -8.67 9.99
N GLN A 24 -8.44 -7.87 9.57
CA GLN A 24 -8.61 -7.51 8.16
C GLN A 24 -7.48 -6.58 7.72
N ALA A 25 -6.88 -6.88 6.58
CA ALA A 25 -5.81 -6.09 5.98
C ALA A 25 -6.32 -5.54 4.64
N ILE A 26 -6.41 -4.22 4.52
CA ILE A 26 -7.01 -3.55 3.34
C ILE A 26 -5.98 -2.63 2.69
N GLY A 27 -5.77 -2.83 1.39
CA GLY A 27 -4.96 -1.96 0.55
C GLY A 27 -5.76 -0.83 -0.10
N SER A 28 -5.14 0.34 -0.25
CA SER A 28 -5.67 1.47 -1.02
C SER A 28 -4.55 2.46 -1.35
N ASP A 29 -4.56 3.09 -2.53
CA ASP A 29 -3.65 4.20 -2.87
C ASP A 29 -3.54 5.27 -1.77
N ILE A 30 -4.64 5.50 -1.05
CA ILE A 30 -4.73 6.51 0.00
C ILE A 30 -4.69 5.89 1.40
N GLY A 31 -4.19 4.67 1.56
CA GLY A 31 -4.20 3.90 2.82
C GLY A 31 -3.74 4.71 4.04
N CYS A 32 -2.68 5.52 3.88
CA CYS A 32 -2.18 6.41 4.93
C CYS A 32 -3.18 7.51 5.36
N SER A 33 -3.89 8.10 4.40
CA SER A 33 -4.90 9.13 4.64
C SER A 33 -6.21 8.51 5.13
N LEU A 34 -6.53 7.32 4.62
CA LEU A 34 -7.69 6.54 5.00
C LEU A 34 -7.57 6.07 6.46
N SER A 35 -6.38 5.69 6.93
CA SER A 35 -6.13 5.35 8.33
C SER A 35 -6.47 6.50 9.28
N LYS A 36 -6.03 7.73 8.94
CA LYS A 36 -6.41 8.94 9.70
C LYS A 36 -7.92 9.16 9.67
N THR A 37 -8.54 8.92 8.52
CA THR A 37 -9.99 9.08 8.34
C THR A 37 -10.78 8.08 9.18
N VAL A 38 -10.39 6.80 9.19
CA VAL A 38 -10.99 5.75 10.03
C VAL A 38 -10.85 6.12 11.50
N THR A 39 -9.66 6.55 11.92
CA THR A 39 -9.39 6.97 13.30
C THR A 39 -10.23 8.18 13.72
N ALA A 40 -10.56 9.08 12.80
CA ALA A 40 -11.41 10.23 13.06
C ALA A 40 -12.92 9.96 12.88
N SER A 41 -13.32 8.73 12.60
CA SER A 41 -14.70 8.38 12.25
C SER A 41 -15.43 7.63 13.37
N SER A 42 -16.75 7.43 13.18
CA SER A 42 -17.60 6.64 14.08
C SER A 42 -17.23 5.15 14.14
N ILE A 43 -16.40 4.65 13.22
CA ILE A 43 -15.98 3.23 13.20
C ILE A 43 -14.61 3.01 13.83
N ARG A 44 -13.99 4.04 14.43
CA ARG A 44 -12.66 3.97 15.07
C ARG A 44 -12.55 2.80 16.05
N ASP A 45 -13.45 2.76 17.03
CA ASP A 45 -13.34 1.79 18.13
C ASP A 45 -13.50 0.37 17.59
N LYS A 46 -14.44 0.16 16.67
CA LYS A 46 -14.60 -1.12 15.95
C LYS A 46 -13.36 -1.50 15.15
N ALA A 47 -12.79 -0.57 14.37
CA ALA A 47 -11.58 -0.84 13.60
C ALA A 47 -10.38 -1.19 14.49
N PHE A 48 -10.25 -0.51 15.63
CA PHE A 48 -9.24 -0.81 16.64
C PHE A 48 -9.44 -2.19 17.28
N ASP A 49 -10.64 -2.46 17.80
CA ASP A 49 -10.98 -3.73 18.46
C ASP A 49 -10.81 -4.93 17.52
N ARG A 50 -11.16 -4.74 16.24
CA ARG A 50 -11.03 -5.74 15.18
C ARG A 50 -9.62 -5.80 14.58
N LYS A 51 -8.66 -4.99 15.06
CA LYS A 51 -7.27 -4.97 14.57
C LYS A 51 -7.17 -4.76 13.06
N LEU A 52 -7.92 -3.80 12.53
CA LEU A 52 -7.85 -3.41 11.12
C LEU A 52 -6.43 -2.92 10.78
N SER A 53 -5.85 -3.45 9.72
CA SER A 53 -4.61 -2.98 9.11
C SER A 53 -4.91 -2.30 7.77
N LEU A 54 -4.31 -1.13 7.54
CA LEU A 54 -4.43 -0.39 6.29
C LEU A 54 -3.05 -0.20 5.68
N SER A 55 -2.94 -0.49 4.39
CA SER A 55 -1.71 -0.38 3.61
C SER A 55 -1.95 0.46 2.36
N VAL A 56 -0.90 1.11 1.86
CA VAL A 56 -0.83 1.55 0.47
C VAL A 56 -0.52 0.32 -0.39
N ASN A 57 -0.85 0.33 -1.69
CA ASN A 57 -0.38 -0.75 -2.57
C ASN A 57 1.14 -0.64 -2.81
N ALA A 58 1.73 -1.73 -3.28
CA ALA A 58 3.17 -1.86 -3.45
C ALA A 58 3.71 -0.91 -4.54
N PHE A 59 2.94 -0.65 -5.59
CA PHE A 59 3.38 0.22 -6.68
C PHE A 59 3.31 1.70 -6.31
N HIS A 60 2.13 2.20 -5.92
CA HIS A 60 1.98 3.61 -5.55
C HIS A 60 2.63 3.94 -4.22
N GLY A 61 2.82 2.95 -3.35
CA GLY A 61 3.48 3.14 -2.05
C GLY A 61 4.87 3.79 -2.19
N HIS A 62 5.65 3.46 -3.21
CA HIS A 62 6.96 4.07 -3.46
C HIS A 62 6.89 5.55 -3.87
N ALA A 63 5.75 6.04 -4.37
CA ALA A 63 5.55 7.45 -4.69
C ALA A 63 5.27 8.31 -3.44
N HIS A 64 5.04 7.70 -2.28
CA HIS A 64 4.83 8.41 -1.03
C HIS A 64 6.17 8.80 -0.38
N ASN A 65 6.15 9.80 0.51
CA ASN A 65 7.35 10.15 1.27
C ASN A 65 7.85 8.97 2.14
N ARG A 66 9.14 8.97 2.45
CA ARG A 66 9.79 7.85 3.17
C ARG A 66 9.10 7.50 4.49
N LYS A 67 8.70 8.49 5.29
CA LYS A 67 7.96 8.28 6.54
C LYS A 67 6.65 7.51 6.31
N CYS A 68 5.91 7.86 5.26
CA CYS A 68 4.69 7.15 4.89
C CYS A 68 4.98 5.72 4.42
N GLN A 69 6.06 5.51 3.68
CA GLN A 69 6.47 4.17 3.25
C GLN A 69 6.72 3.25 4.45
N LEU A 70 7.53 3.70 5.42
CA LEU A 70 7.88 2.92 6.62
C LEU A 70 6.66 2.49 7.45
N GLN A 71 5.56 3.24 7.39
CA GLN A 71 4.35 2.96 8.17
C GLN A 71 3.24 2.24 7.40
N TYR A 72 3.17 2.42 6.08
CA TYR A 72 2.01 1.99 5.30
C TYR A 72 2.35 1.18 4.05
N HIS A 73 3.62 1.01 3.70
CA HIS A 73 4.00 0.20 2.54
C HIS A 73 3.98 -1.30 2.91
N PRO A 74 3.45 -2.19 2.05
CA PRO A 74 3.27 -3.60 2.38
C PRO A 74 4.60 -4.31 2.71
N MET A 75 5.70 -3.86 2.09
CA MET A 75 7.06 -4.35 2.40
C MET A 75 7.49 -4.16 3.87
N TYR A 76 6.98 -3.12 4.54
CA TYR A 76 7.28 -2.84 5.96
C TYR A 76 6.16 -3.33 6.90
N LEU A 77 5.11 -3.93 6.35
CA LEU A 77 3.96 -4.42 7.10
C LEU A 77 3.90 -5.93 7.08
N ARG A 78 3.77 -6.54 8.26
CA ARG A 78 3.59 -7.98 8.38
C ARG A 78 2.17 -8.39 8.00
N GLY A 79 2.05 -9.52 7.32
CA GLY A 79 0.77 -10.17 7.01
C GLY A 79 0.30 -10.07 5.56
N PHE A 80 0.94 -9.23 4.72
CA PHE A 80 0.57 -9.08 3.31
C PHE A 80 1.23 -10.11 2.38
N GLY A 81 2.34 -10.73 2.79
CA GLY A 81 3.02 -11.73 1.96
C GLY A 81 3.53 -11.14 0.65
N LEU A 82 3.14 -11.73 -0.48
CA LEU A 82 3.47 -11.26 -1.83
C LEU A 82 2.38 -10.39 -2.48
N GLU A 83 1.34 -10.02 -1.73
CA GLU A 83 0.26 -9.19 -2.28
C GLU A 83 0.77 -7.79 -2.62
N ASP A 84 0.49 -7.35 -3.84
CA ASP A 84 0.74 -5.98 -4.30
C ASP A 84 -0.39 -5.02 -3.90
N LEU A 85 -1.57 -5.56 -3.58
CA LEU A 85 -2.79 -4.84 -3.23
C LEU A 85 -3.37 -3.99 -4.38
N GLU A 86 -3.22 -4.43 -5.63
CA GLU A 86 -3.79 -3.79 -6.83
C GLU A 86 -5.12 -4.44 -7.31
N THR A 87 -5.78 -5.20 -6.43
CA THR A 87 -7.00 -5.93 -6.82
C THR A 87 -8.11 -5.00 -7.32
N CYS A 88 -8.22 -3.79 -6.77
CA CYS A 88 -9.21 -2.82 -7.22
C CYS A 88 -8.97 -2.40 -8.67
N GLU A 89 -7.73 -2.15 -9.06
CA GLU A 89 -7.31 -1.77 -10.40
C GLU A 89 -7.60 -2.91 -11.38
N HIS A 90 -7.32 -4.15 -11.01
CA HIS A 90 -7.68 -5.32 -11.82
C HIS A 90 -9.19 -5.48 -12.00
N ILE A 91 -9.98 -5.25 -10.94
CA ILE A 91 -11.44 -5.27 -11.02
C ILE A 91 -11.93 -4.16 -11.96
N PHE A 92 -11.49 -2.92 -11.78
CA PHE A 92 -11.88 -1.81 -12.64
C PHE A 92 -11.43 -2.01 -14.10
N ALA A 93 -10.26 -2.57 -14.32
CA ALA A 93 -9.79 -2.93 -15.66
C ALA A 93 -10.70 -3.97 -16.31
N SER A 94 -11.15 -4.99 -15.56
CA SER A 94 -12.06 -6.01 -16.07
C SER A 94 -13.41 -5.43 -16.52
N LEU A 95 -13.92 -4.40 -15.82
CA LEU A 95 -15.19 -3.74 -16.15
C LEU A 95 -15.17 -3.03 -17.50
N ASN A 96 -14.01 -2.73 -18.06
CA ASN A 96 -13.91 -2.17 -19.41
C ASN A 96 -14.55 -3.09 -20.47
N ALA A 97 -14.59 -4.41 -20.23
CA ALA A 97 -15.27 -5.35 -21.11
C ALA A 97 -16.79 -5.11 -21.18
N ALA A 98 -17.40 -4.66 -20.07
CA ALA A 98 -18.82 -4.34 -19.99
C ALA A 98 -19.14 -2.90 -20.42
N ALA A 99 -18.14 -2.00 -20.43
CA ALA A 99 -18.35 -0.56 -20.64
C ALA A 99 -19.15 -0.22 -21.91
N CYS A 100 -18.84 -0.87 -23.04
CA CYS A 100 -19.55 -0.65 -24.30
C CYS A 100 -21.03 -1.09 -24.25
N LEU A 101 -21.33 -2.15 -23.49
CA LEU A 101 -22.70 -2.67 -23.36
C LEU A 101 -23.55 -1.79 -22.44
N ILE A 102 -22.94 -1.25 -21.38
CA ILE A 102 -23.67 -0.50 -20.35
C ILE A 102 -23.81 0.99 -20.64
N HIS A 103 -23.01 1.57 -21.54
CA HIS A 103 -22.99 3.02 -21.82
C HIS A 103 -24.39 3.56 -22.11
N HIS A 104 -25.13 2.88 -23.00
CA HIS A 104 -26.47 3.31 -23.43
C HIS A 104 -27.60 2.47 -22.82
N ALA A 105 -27.28 1.65 -21.82
CA ALA A 105 -28.26 0.80 -21.16
C ALA A 105 -29.19 1.62 -20.24
N SER A 106 -30.43 1.15 -20.07
CA SER A 106 -31.28 1.64 -18.99
C SER A 106 -30.66 1.30 -17.63
N HIS A 107 -31.05 1.99 -16.55
CA HIS A 107 -30.53 1.70 -15.22
C HIS A 107 -30.72 0.22 -14.80
N PHE A 108 -31.86 -0.37 -15.18
CA PHE A 108 -32.12 -1.79 -14.94
C PHE A 108 -31.09 -2.69 -15.64
N HIS A 109 -30.86 -2.47 -16.93
CA HIS A 109 -29.88 -3.26 -17.69
C HIS A 109 -28.44 -2.99 -17.27
N TYR A 110 -28.12 -1.75 -16.89
CA TYR A 110 -26.83 -1.40 -16.30
C TYR A 110 -26.53 -2.26 -15.07
N GLY A 111 -27.48 -2.33 -14.13
CA GLY A 111 -27.35 -3.19 -12.94
C GLY A 111 -27.23 -4.66 -13.30
N GLN A 112 -28.07 -5.14 -14.23
CA GLN A 112 -28.06 -6.53 -14.69
C GLN A 112 -26.72 -6.94 -15.33
N PHE A 113 -26.12 -6.08 -16.16
CA PHE A 113 -24.82 -6.38 -16.78
C PHE A 113 -23.67 -6.36 -15.77
N LEU A 114 -23.70 -5.47 -14.77
CA LEU A 114 -22.71 -5.51 -13.70
C LEU A 114 -22.81 -6.78 -12.87
N ASP A 115 -24.03 -7.18 -12.51
CA ASP A 115 -24.30 -8.41 -11.74
C ASP A 115 -23.75 -9.63 -12.49
N LEU A 116 -24.12 -9.79 -13.77
CA LEU A 116 -23.61 -10.88 -14.61
C LEU A 116 -22.09 -10.86 -14.79
N HIS A 117 -21.50 -9.66 -14.94
CA HIS A 117 -20.04 -9.53 -15.04
C HIS A 117 -19.36 -10.01 -13.76
N PHE A 118 -19.85 -9.59 -12.59
CA PHE A 118 -19.26 -9.96 -11.31
C PHE A 118 -19.51 -11.43 -10.94
N ASP A 119 -20.66 -12.00 -11.29
CA ASP A 119 -20.91 -13.44 -11.15
C ASP A 119 -19.90 -14.27 -11.93
N GLN A 120 -19.66 -13.91 -13.20
CA GLN A 120 -18.66 -14.60 -14.02
C GLN A 120 -17.25 -14.38 -13.49
N TRP A 121 -16.90 -13.14 -13.14
CA TRP A 121 -15.59 -12.80 -12.61
C TRP A 121 -15.29 -13.56 -11.32
N ASP A 122 -16.27 -13.68 -10.42
CA ASP A 122 -16.13 -14.44 -9.17
C ASP A 122 -15.87 -15.92 -9.46
N MET A 123 -16.64 -16.54 -10.36
CA MET A 123 -16.41 -17.92 -10.79
C MET A 123 -15.00 -18.12 -11.38
N ASP A 124 -14.56 -17.21 -12.24
CA ASP A 124 -13.23 -17.28 -12.85
C ASP A 124 -12.14 -17.16 -11.77
N LYS A 125 -12.30 -16.25 -10.79
CA LYS A 125 -11.36 -16.11 -9.68
C LYS A 125 -11.35 -17.30 -8.74
N TYR A 126 -12.49 -17.92 -8.47
CA TYR A 126 -12.53 -19.18 -7.71
C TYR A 126 -11.80 -20.31 -8.43
N LEU A 127 -11.92 -20.41 -9.76
CA LEU A 127 -11.21 -21.40 -10.56
C LEU A 127 -9.69 -21.15 -10.58
N GLU A 128 -9.28 -19.88 -10.65
CA GLU A 128 -7.86 -19.46 -10.67
C GLU A 128 -7.20 -19.51 -9.28
N LEU A 129 -7.97 -19.49 -8.18
CA LEU A 129 -7.48 -19.31 -6.82
C LEU A 129 -6.41 -20.32 -6.43
N SER A 130 -6.61 -21.60 -6.77
CA SER A 130 -5.65 -22.66 -6.43
C SER A 130 -4.31 -22.49 -7.14
N HIS A 131 -4.35 -22.08 -8.42
CA HIS A 131 -3.16 -21.78 -9.21
C HIS A 131 -2.45 -20.54 -8.70
N PHE A 132 -3.20 -19.49 -8.35
CA PHE A 132 -2.65 -18.26 -7.77
C PHE A 132 -1.88 -18.57 -6.48
N ILE A 133 -2.51 -19.26 -5.52
CA ILE A 133 -1.86 -19.63 -4.25
C ILE A 133 -0.63 -20.51 -4.48
N PHE A 134 -0.73 -21.52 -5.35
CA PHE A 134 0.38 -22.42 -5.64
C PHE A 134 1.57 -21.71 -6.28
N ASN A 135 1.31 -20.81 -7.23
CA ASN A 135 2.36 -20.04 -7.89
C ASN A 135 3.03 -19.06 -6.92
N ASN A 136 2.25 -18.37 -6.07
CA ASN A 136 2.80 -17.50 -5.03
C ASN A 136 3.64 -18.30 -4.03
N TYR A 137 3.20 -19.49 -3.61
CA TYR A 137 3.99 -20.34 -2.73
C TYR A 137 5.35 -20.72 -3.36
N LYS A 138 5.35 -21.16 -4.62
CA LYS A 138 6.60 -21.46 -5.34
C LYS A 138 7.51 -20.24 -5.41
N GLN A 139 6.94 -19.08 -5.73
CA GLN A 139 7.68 -17.83 -5.79
C GLN A 139 8.31 -17.49 -4.43
N VAL A 140 7.57 -17.58 -3.33
CA VAL A 140 8.11 -17.36 -1.98
C VAL A 140 9.28 -18.29 -1.68
N VAL A 141 9.17 -19.58 -2.00
CA VAL A 141 10.26 -20.55 -1.76
C VAL A 141 11.53 -20.15 -2.52
N THR A 142 11.39 -19.78 -3.79
CA THR A 142 12.53 -19.31 -4.61
C THR A 142 13.12 -18.01 -4.05
N LEU A 143 12.29 -17.02 -3.72
CA LEU A 143 12.76 -15.74 -3.17
C LEU A 143 13.50 -15.93 -1.84
N ILE A 144 13.01 -16.80 -0.96
CA ILE A 144 13.70 -17.10 0.30
C ILE A 144 15.06 -17.73 0.02
N ASP A 145 15.14 -18.73 -0.88
CA ASP A 145 16.40 -19.39 -1.21
C ASP A 145 17.42 -18.40 -1.80
N ASP A 146 17.00 -17.57 -2.74
CA ASP A 146 17.88 -16.62 -3.42
C ASP A 146 18.31 -15.47 -2.50
N PHE A 147 17.38 -14.80 -1.83
CA PHE A 147 17.73 -13.69 -0.94
C PHE A 147 18.48 -14.15 0.31
N THR A 148 18.31 -15.40 0.77
CA THR A 148 19.14 -15.93 1.86
C THR A 148 20.61 -16.03 1.44
N LYS A 149 20.89 -16.44 0.20
CA LYS A 149 22.28 -16.50 -0.32
C LYS A 149 22.88 -15.09 -0.43
N GLU A 150 22.12 -14.15 -0.99
CA GLU A 150 22.56 -12.75 -1.11
C GLU A 150 22.80 -12.11 0.25
N LEU A 151 21.89 -12.32 1.21
CA LEU A 151 22.03 -11.82 2.57
C LEU A 151 23.25 -12.43 3.26
N ASN A 152 23.50 -13.73 3.07
CA ASN A 152 24.70 -14.39 3.60
C ASN A 152 25.99 -13.83 2.99
N ALA A 153 26.03 -13.57 1.69
CA ALA A 153 27.16 -12.91 1.05
C ALA A 153 27.37 -11.49 1.60
N TYR A 154 26.29 -10.72 1.80
CA TYR A 154 26.35 -9.40 2.39
C TYR A 154 26.82 -9.43 3.86
N ARG A 155 26.43 -10.44 4.65
CA ARG A 155 26.95 -10.65 6.03
C ARG A 155 28.47 -10.75 6.04
N LEU A 156 29.04 -11.46 5.06
CA LEU A 156 30.49 -11.69 4.99
C LEU A 156 31.27 -10.40 4.67
N SER A 157 30.67 -9.44 3.97
CA SER A 157 31.30 -8.13 3.75
C SER A 157 31.30 -7.21 4.98
N PHE A 158 30.45 -7.47 5.98
CA PHE A 158 30.30 -6.64 7.18
C PHE A 158 30.26 -7.51 8.47
N PRO A 159 31.34 -8.25 8.79
CA PRO A 159 31.32 -9.25 9.86
C PRO A 159 31.10 -8.67 11.26
N ASP A 160 31.48 -7.40 11.47
CA ASP A 160 31.37 -6.72 12.77
C ASP A 160 30.03 -5.98 12.94
N GLN A 161 29.17 -5.94 11.92
CA GLN A 161 27.90 -5.24 11.98
C GLN A 161 26.75 -6.20 12.32
N ALA A 162 26.09 -5.93 13.45
CA ALA A 162 24.83 -6.59 13.77
C ALA A 162 23.75 -6.12 12.78
N MET A 163 23.29 -7.02 11.90
CA MET A 163 22.23 -6.71 10.95
C MET A 163 20.86 -6.95 11.57
N ASP A 164 20.25 -5.85 12.03
CA ASP A 164 18.91 -5.84 12.61
C ASP A 164 18.00 -4.88 11.81
N PHE A 165 17.51 -5.38 10.68
CA PHE A 165 16.69 -4.59 9.75
C PHE A 165 15.40 -4.07 10.38
N GLU A 166 14.81 -4.82 11.33
CA GLU A 166 13.56 -4.43 12.00
C GLU A 166 13.80 -3.24 12.93
N THR A 167 14.92 -3.27 13.66
CA THR A 167 15.34 -2.13 14.47
C THR A 167 15.69 -0.93 13.59
N TRP A 168 16.40 -1.12 12.47
CA TRP A 168 16.75 -0.02 11.56
C TRP A 168 15.52 0.68 10.96
N VAL A 169 14.48 -0.07 10.61
CA VAL A 169 13.19 0.50 10.15
C VAL A 169 12.58 1.40 11.24
N THR A 170 12.63 0.94 12.50
CA THR A 170 12.09 1.69 13.65
C THR A 170 12.94 2.93 13.97
N GLU A 171 14.27 2.82 13.91
CA GLU A 171 15.21 3.91 14.11
C GLU A 171 15.08 4.97 13.01
N GLU A 172 14.99 4.55 11.74
CA GLU A 172 14.79 5.45 10.61
C GLU A 172 13.47 6.21 10.76
N LEU A 173 12.39 5.52 11.13
CA LEU A 173 11.12 6.17 11.38
C LEU A 173 11.24 7.20 12.52
N THR A 174 11.82 6.81 13.65
CA THR A 174 12.01 7.71 14.81
C THR A 174 12.82 8.95 14.44
N TYR A 175 13.90 8.77 13.66
CA TYR A 175 14.70 9.86 13.14
C TYR A 175 13.85 10.82 12.29
N LEU A 176 13.13 10.29 11.29
CA LEU A 176 12.28 11.10 10.40
C LEU A 176 11.12 11.79 11.14
N GLU A 177 10.68 11.27 12.27
CA GLU A 177 9.68 11.93 13.13
C GLU A 177 10.28 13.06 13.97
N SER A 178 11.52 12.90 14.41
CA SER A 178 12.25 13.93 15.17
C SER A 178 12.70 15.11 14.28
N VAL A 179 13.04 14.83 13.02
CA VAL A 179 13.40 15.83 12.02
C VAL A 179 12.11 16.42 11.43
N ALA A 180 11.41 17.21 12.25
CA ALA A 180 10.20 17.91 11.80
C ALA A 180 10.50 19.01 10.76
N SER A 181 11.75 19.50 10.74
CA SER A 181 12.28 20.45 9.76
C SER A 181 13.74 20.15 9.46
N GLU A 182 14.20 20.50 8.26
CA GLU A 182 15.62 20.47 7.89
C GLU A 182 16.46 21.17 8.96
N PRO A 183 17.56 20.56 9.45
CA PRO A 183 18.44 21.23 10.39
C PRO A 183 18.90 22.57 9.81
N ALA A 184 18.87 23.64 10.59
CA ALA A 184 19.20 24.99 10.11
C ALA A 184 20.60 25.07 9.46
N ARG A 185 21.52 24.19 9.87
CA ARG A 185 22.86 24.05 9.28
C ARG A 185 22.81 23.51 7.85
N ASP A 186 21.97 22.52 7.59
CA ASP A 186 21.87 21.85 6.29
C ASP A 186 21.13 22.77 5.30
N ALA A 187 20.05 23.41 5.75
CA ALA A 187 19.36 24.47 4.99
C ALA A 187 20.33 25.60 4.60
N LEU A 188 21.18 26.07 5.53
CA LEU A 188 22.20 27.09 5.24
C LEU A 188 23.24 26.61 4.22
N ALA A 189 23.63 25.33 4.26
CA ALA A 189 24.59 24.77 3.31
C ALA A 189 23.98 24.66 1.91
N VAL A 190 22.70 24.28 1.80
CA VAL A 190 21.95 24.28 0.53
C VAL A 190 21.83 25.72 -0.01
N ASP A 191 21.39 26.67 0.83
CA ASP A 191 21.30 28.09 0.47
C ASP A 191 22.64 28.65 -0.04
N TYR A 192 23.74 28.26 0.60
CA TYR A 192 25.08 28.67 0.19
C TYR A 192 25.46 28.10 -1.18
N VAL A 193 25.19 26.81 -1.43
CA VAL A 193 25.46 26.18 -2.73
C VAL A 193 24.61 26.81 -3.83
N GLU A 194 23.31 27.03 -3.59
CA GLU A 194 22.43 27.72 -4.55
C GLU A 194 22.90 29.14 -4.86
N ALA A 195 23.38 29.87 -3.85
CA ALA A 195 23.94 31.21 -4.03
C ALA A 195 25.22 31.16 -4.88
N LEU A 196 26.05 30.13 -4.71
CA LEU A 196 27.29 29.93 -5.45
C LEU A 196 27.05 29.54 -6.92
N GLU A 197 26.03 28.70 -7.18
CA GLU A 197 25.58 28.37 -8.53
C GLU A 197 25.01 29.59 -9.27
N LYS A 198 24.20 30.41 -8.58
CA LYS A 198 23.73 31.70 -9.11
C LYS A 198 24.91 32.60 -9.45
N LEU A 199 25.92 32.71 -8.60
CA LEU A 199 27.08 33.57 -8.85
C LEU A 199 27.89 33.10 -10.07
N ASN A 200 28.04 31.79 -10.28
CA ASN A 200 28.74 31.21 -11.44
C ASN A 200 27.97 31.36 -12.77
N THR A 201 26.65 31.53 -12.74
CA THR A 201 25.84 31.72 -13.95
C THR A 201 25.83 33.17 -14.46
N TYR A 202 26.34 34.12 -13.67
CA TYR A 202 26.50 35.53 -14.04
C TYR A 202 27.94 35.89 -14.45
N GLN A 203 28.84 34.92 -14.60
CA GLN A 203 30.18 35.07 -15.20
C GLN A 203 30.18 34.57 -16.65
#